data_AF-A0A3N5X9T1-F1
#
_entry.id   AF-A0A3N5X9T1-F1
#
_cell.length_a   1.000
_cell.length_b   1.000
_cell.length_c   1.000
_cell.angle_alpha   90.00
_cell.angle_beta   90.00
_cell.angle_gamma   90.00
#
_symmetry.space_group_name_H-M   'P 1'
#
loop_
_entity.id
_entity.type
_entity.pdbx_description
1 polymer ?
#
loop_
_entity_poly.entity_id
_entity_poly.type
_entity_poly.pdbx_seq_one_letter_code
_entity_poly.pdbx_strand_id
1 'polypeptide(L)'
;MFGPWASAVETPPAPSPVPVPPPAPTPPPPPPPAPTPSPQPSPAGPVNSTLLNGSFDDYQPYVRDGEAKVWKEAQFPEQYGANWTLQIISEKGGRLHLMDSGTFGRFTQKYFGGGGRDYHIHGAHSQVVTSRYGFDMVLYQTVASQPGRDYTFRGSIVSFYKGTSGERADGKIFKTIGIDPTGGRDYKNPAIVWGERDGKDNEWRYPSLRAKAQANAITVFIRLESVEKDVGQTELNIVHVEDFRLE
;
A
#
# COMPACT_ATOMS: atom_id res chain seq x y z
N MET A 1 -44.51 7.23 -108.73
CA MET A 1 -44.53 7.99 -107.45
C MET A 1 -44.72 6.96 -106.35
N PHE A 2 -43.92 7.02 -105.27
CA PHE A 2 -43.78 6.06 -104.15
C PHE A 2 -42.76 4.91 -104.29
N GLY A 3 -41.84 4.83 -103.32
CA GLY A 3 -41.07 3.63 -102.92
C GLY A 3 -39.54 3.78 -102.92
N PRO A 4 -38.78 3.06 -102.06
CA PRO A 4 -39.10 2.63 -100.69
C PRO A 4 -37.97 2.91 -99.66
N TRP A 5 -38.35 2.85 -98.38
CA TRP A 5 -37.45 2.73 -97.23
C TRP A 5 -36.73 1.37 -97.22
N ALA A 6 -35.44 1.38 -96.87
CA ALA A 6 -34.72 0.21 -96.37
C ALA A 6 -33.91 0.62 -95.13
N SER A 7 -34.31 0.06 -94.00
CA SER A 7 -33.71 0.27 -92.67
C SER A 7 -32.32 -0.38 -92.59
N ALA A 8 -31.33 0.37 -92.13
CA ALA A 8 -30.07 -0.18 -91.64
C ALA A 8 -30.20 -0.45 -90.14
N VAL A 9 -29.99 -1.71 -89.75
CA VAL A 9 -29.94 -2.15 -88.36
C VAL A 9 -28.53 -1.85 -87.83
N GLU A 10 -28.41 -0.86 -86.96
CA GLU A 10 -27.16 -0.57 -86.24
C GLU A 10 -27.15 -1.41 -84.95
N THR A 11 -26.08 -2.18 -84.75
CA THR A 11 -25.91 -3.04 -83.57
C THR A 11 -25.35 -2.23 -82.39
N PRO A 12 -25.79 -2.50 -81.14
CA PRO A 12 -25.32 -1.75 -79.98
C PRO A 12 -23.84 -2.03 -79.69
N PRO A 13 -23.05 -1.02 -79.26
CA PRO A 13 -21.64 -1.22 -78.95
C PRO A 13 -21.45 -2.11 -77.71
N ALA A 14 -20.38 -2.91 -77.74
CA ALA A 14 -20.00 -3.80 -76.64
C ALA A 14 -19.67 -3.02 -75.35
N PRO A 15 -20.03 -3.54 -74.16
CA PRO A 15 -19.73 -2.88 -72.90
C PRO A 15 -18.22 -2.83 -72.64
N SER A 16 -17.74 -1.67 -72.16
CA SER A 16 -16.34 -1.48 -71.75
C SER A 16 -16.00 -2.31 -70.51
N PRO A 17 -14.78 -2.88 -70.42
CA PRO A 17 -14.36 -3.66 -69.24
C PRO A 17 -14.25 -2.78 -67.99
N VAL A 18 -14.79 -3.29 -66.88
CA VAL A 18 -14.71 -2.63 -65.56
C VAL A 18 -13.28 -2.80 -65.02
N PRO A 19 -12.62 -1.73 -64.55
CA PRO A 19 -11.29 -1.81 -63.94
C PRO A 19 -11.30 -2.70 -62.68
N VAL A 20 -10.37 -3.65 -62.60
CA VAL A 20 -10.16 -4.46 -61.40
C VAL A 20 -9.53 -3.57 -60.31
N PRO A 21 -10.08 -3.52 -59.09
CA PRO A 21 -9.49 -2.73 -58.02
C PRO A 21 -8.11 -3.29 -57.63
N PRO A 22 -7.14 -2.42 -57.30
CA PRO A 22 -5.81 -2.85 -56.88
C PRO A 22 -5.89 -3.70 -55.59
N PRO A 23 -4.99 -4.67 -55.42
CA PRO A 23 -4.95 -5.50 -54.22
C PRO A 23 -4.75 -4.66 -52.97
N ALA A 24 -5.47 -5.01 -51.90
CA ALA A 24 -5.37 -4.33 -50.61
C ALA A 24 -3.94 -4.43 -50.05
N PRO A 25 -3.42 -3.35 -49.43
CA PRO A 25 -2.09 -3.37 -48.82
C PRO A 25 -2.01 -4.44 -47.73
N THR A 26 -0.91 -5.20 -47.73
CA THR A 26 -0.64 -6.22 -46.73
C THR A 26 -0.48 -5.56 -45.35
N PRO A 27 -1.13 -6.08 -44.28
CA PRO A 27 -0.95 -5.52 -42.95
C PRO A 27 0.51 -5.61 -42.50
N PRO A 28 1.03 -4.60 -41.76
CA PRO A 28 2.38 -4.64 -41.23
C PRO A 28 2.55 -5.82 -40.28
N PRO A 29 3.77 -6.40 -40.18
CA PRO A 29 4.03 -7.48 -39.26
C PRO A 29 3.72 -7.04 -37.81
N PRO A 30 3.22 -7.97 -36.97
CA PRO A 30 2.98 -7.68 -35.56
C PRO A 30 4.28 -7.21 -34.89
N PRO A 31 4.20 -6.26 -33.94
CA PRO A 31 5.37 -5.83 -33.20
C PRO A 31 6.01 -7.02 -32.49
N PRO A 32 7.35 -7.06 -32.38
CA PRO A 32 8.05 -8.11 -31.65
C PRO A 32 7.56 -8.15 -30.20
N PRO A 33 7.53 -9.35 -29.58
CA PRO A 33 7.13 -9.50 -28.18
C PRO A 33 8.00 -8.59 -27.30
N ALA A 34 7.34 -7.93 -26.33
CA ALA A 34 8.03 -7.09 -25.37
C ALA A 34 9.16 -7.89 -24.68
N PRO A 35 10.34 -7.29 -24.45
CA PRO A 35 11.42 -7.96 -23.76
C PRO A 35 10.94 -8.45 -22.39
N THR A 36 11.26 -9.69 -22.07
CA THR A 36 11.00 -10.25 -20.74
C THR A 36 11.69 -9.34 -19.71
N PRO A 37 10.99 -8.85 -18.68
CA PRO A 37 11.63 -8.01 -17.67
C PRO A 37 12.85 -8.75 -17.11
N SER A 38 14.01 -8.08 -17.12
CA SER A 38 15.20 -8.64 -16.50
C SER A 38 14.92 -8.95 -15.02
N PRO A 39 15.43 -10.08 -14.50
CA PRO A 39 15.30 -10.37 -13.09
C PRO A 39 15.89 -9.22 -12.29
N GLN A 40 15.03 -8.51 -11.56
CA GLN A 40 15.46 -7.49 -10.62
C GLN A 40 16.38 -8.17 -9.60
N PRO A 41 17.55 -7.60 -9.27
CA PRO A 41 18.46 -8.19 -8.30
C PRO A 41 17.73 -8.50 -6.99
N SER A 42 17.93 -9.71 -6.45
CA SER A 42 17.40 -10.07 -5.13
C SER A 42 17.80 -9.00 -4.11
N PRO A 43 16.90 -8.63 -3.18
CA PRO A 43 17.19 -7.61 -2.18
C PRO A 43 18.48 -7.93 -1.43
N ALA A 44 19.47 -7.05 -1.51
CA ALA A 44 20.70 -7.13 -0.73
C ALA A 44 20.40 -6.71 0.71
N GLY A 45 19.85 -7.64 1.49
CA GLY A 45 19.59 -7.45 2.91
C GLY A 45 19.12 -8.76 3.54
N PRO A 46 19.11 -8.86 4.87
CA PRO A 46 18.66 -10.07 5.55
C PRO A 46 17.21 -10.36 5.13
N VAL A 47 17.00 -11.53 4.56
CA VAL A 47 15.68 -12.11 4.30
C VAL A 47 15.39 -13.02 5.48
N ASN A 48 14.33 -12.75 6.22
CA ASN A 48 14.00 -13.54 7.39
C ASN A 48 13.16 -14.76 6.95
N SER A 49 13.78 -15.94 6.98
CA SER A 49 13.14 -17.21 6.62
C SER A 49 12.26 -17.81 7.71
N THR A 50 12.41 -17.34 8.95
CA THR A 50 11.84 -17.96 10.16
C THR A 50 10.74 -17.12 10.82
N LEU A 51 10.52 -15.90 10.35
CA LEU A 51 9.50 -15.02 10.90
C LEU A 51 8.26 -15.09 10.00
N LEU A 52 7.22 -15.78 10.51
CA LEU A 52 5.85 -15.34 10.21
C LEU A 52 5.80 -13.88 10.63
N ASN A 53 5.34 -13.00 9.74
CA ASN A 53 5.33 -11.55 9.96
C ASN A 53 4.96 -11.15 11.40
N GLY A 54 5.68 -10.17 11.96
CA GLY A 54 5.63 -9.87 13.39
C GLY A 54 4.22 -9.44 13.84
N SER A 55 3.68 -10.11 14.85
CA SER A 55 2.33 -9.89 15.42
C SER A 55 2.19 -8.58 16.22
N PHE A 56 3.26 -7.82 16.38
CA PHE A 56 3.40 -6.69 17.31
C PHE A 56 3.31 -7.08 18.80
N ASP A 57 3.73 -8.30 19.15
CA ASP A 57 3.90 -8.73 20.55
C ASP A 57 5.32 -8.50 21.08
N ASP A 58 6.31 -8.42 20.18
CA ASP A 58 7.69 -8.08 20.50
C ASP A 58 8.03 -6.69 19.96
N TYR A 59 8.89 -5.95 20.67
CA TYR A 59 9.22 -4.57 20.36
C TYR A 59 10.73 -4.34 20.38
N GLN A 60 11.18 -3.39 19.57
CA GLN A 60 12.54 -2.87 19.59
C GLN A 60 12.53 -1.36 19.82
N PRO A 61 13.56 -0.80 20.48
CA PRO A 61 13.63 0.62 20.79
C PRO A 61 13.55 1.48 19.52
N TYR A 62 12.79 2.57 19.59
CA TYR A 62 12.82 3.57 18.55
C TYR A 62 14.06 4.45 18.70
N VAL A 63 15.08 4.19 17.87
CA VAL A 63 16.34 4.92 17.89
C VAL A 63 16.33 6.00 16.81
N ARG A 64 16.61 7.25 17.20
CA ARG A 64 16.79 8.38 16.28
C ARG A 64 18.02 9.17 16.70
N ASP A 65 18.88 9.49 15.74
CA ASP A 65 20.17 10.16 15.96
C ASP A 65 21.08 9.41 16.94
N GLY A 66 21.02 8.08 16.92
CA GLY A 66 21.82 7.20 17.78
C GLY A 66 21.28 7.01 19.20
N GLU A 67 20.13 7.60 19.55
CA GLU A 67 19.53 7.52 20.88
C GLU A 67 18.14 6.88 20.86
N ALA A 68 17.88 5.98 21.80
CA ALA A 68 16.54 5.49 22.06
C ALA A 68 15.66 6.64 22.57
N LYS A 69 14.49 6.81 21.96
CA LYS A 69 13.56 7.89 22.29
C LYS A 69 12.59 7.47 23.39
N VAL A 70 12.16 8.47 24.16
CA VAL A 70 11.21 8.35 25.26
C VAL A 70 10.23 9.51 25.17
N TRP A 71 8.96 9.25 25.45
CA TRP A 71 7.96 10.30 25.42
C TRP A 71 7.82 10.96 26.80
N LYS A 72 8.45 12.13 26.95
CA LYS A 72 8.53 12.93 28.18
C LYS A 72 9.31 12.29 29.34
N GLU A 73 9.14 11.00 29.60
CA GLU A 73 9.74 10.29 30.74
C GLU A 73 10.17 8.88 30.38
N ALA A 74 11.15 8.33 31.12
CA ALA A 74 11.72 7.01 30.89
C ALA A 74 10.71 5.85 30.96
N GLN A 75 9.60 6.01 31.71
CA GLN A 75 8.52 5.01 31.80
C GLN A 75 7.64 4.93 30.55
N PHE A 76 7.84 5.83 29.58
CA PHE A 76 7.15 5.85 28.29
C PHE A 76 8.16 5.69 27.16
N PRO A 77 8.84 4.52 27.07
CA PRO A 77 9.79 4.27 26.00
C PRO A 77 9.10 4.29 24.65
N GLU A 78 9.74 4.91 23.66
CA GLU A 78 9.28 4.80 22.28
C GLU A 78 9.87 3.54 21.66
N GLN A 79 9.01 2.74 21.05
CA GLN A 79 9.34 1.45 20.50
C GLN A 79 8.39 1.07 19.38
N TYR A 80 8.85 0.19 18.49
CA TYR A 80 8.04 -0.34 17.42
C TYR A 80 8.25 -1.83 17.24
N GLY A 81 7.31 -2.50 16.57
CA GLY A 81 7.31 -3.95 16.39
C GLY A 81 8.68 -4.49 15.99
N ALA A 82 9.18 -5.45 16.78
CA ALA A 82 10.42 -6.15 16.47
C ALA A 82 10.28 -6.81 15.09
N ASN A 83 11.38 -6.81 14.33
CA ASN A 83 11.46 -7.35 12.97
C ASN A 83 10.71 -6.56 11.89
N TRP A 84 10.03 -5.48 12.24
CA TRP A 84 9.62 -4.46 11.29
C TRP A 84 10.73 -3.45 11.09
N THR A 85 10.79 -2.85 9.92
CA THR A 85 11.58 -1.65 9.66
C THR A 85 10.65 -0.45 9.56
N LEU A 86 10.99 0.62 10.28
CA LEU A 86 10.27 1.87 10.26
C LEU A 86 10.93 2.85 9.30
N GLN A 87 10.14 3.42 8.39
CA GLN A 87 10.52 4.56 7.57
C GLN A 87 9.53 5.70 7.78
N ILE A 88 10.02 6.83 8.31
CA ILE A 88 9.24 8.07 8.37
C ILE A 88 9.41 8.79 7.02
N ILE A 89 8.30 9.01 6.32
CA ILE A 89 8.26 9.74 5.04
C ILE A 89 8.16 11.24 5.32
N SER A 90 7.25 11.62 6.21
CA SER A 90 7.10 13.00 6.66
C SER A 90 6.53 13.04 8.08
N GLU A 91 6.94 14.05 8.83
CA GLU A 91 6.38 14.37 10.14
C GLU A 91 6.67 15.83 10.46
N LYS A 92 5.98 16.38 11.45
CA LYS A 92 6.25 17.74 11.92
C LYS A 92 7.01 17.73 13.24
N GLY A 93 8.27 18.17 13.17
CA GLY A 93 9.08 18.51 14.35
C GLY A 93 9.46 17.32 15.24
N GLY A 94 9.51 16.10 14.69
CA GLY A 94 9.87 14.90 15.47
C GLY A 94 8.85 14.54 16.55
N ARG A 95 7.55 14.78 16.27
CA ARG A 95 6.45 14.59 17.22
C ARG A 95 5.58 13.39 16.89
N LEU A 96 6.08 12.49 16.05
CA LEU A 96 5.54 11.16 15.91
C LEU A 96 6.08 10.29 17.05
N HIS A 97 5.17 9.64 17.77
CA HIS A 97 5.50 8.74 18.86
C HIS A 97 5.01 7.33 18.51
N LEU A 98 5.86 6.34 18.78
CA LEU A 98 5.55 4.93 18.56
C LEU A 98 5.75 4.19 19.88
N MET A 99 4.81 3.35 20.28
CA MET A 99 4.92 2.53 21.49
C MET A 99 3.89 1.39 21.45
N ASP A 100 3.98 0.46 22.40
CA ASP A 100 2.90 -0.52 22.62
C ASP A 100 1.67 0.15 23.27
N SER A 101 0.50 -0.46 23.07
CA SER A 101 -0.77 0.06 23.58
C SER A 101 -0.86 0.13 25.11
N GLY A 102 -0.14 -0.73 25.84
CA GLY A 102 -0.06 -0.67 27.30
C GLY A 102 0.67 0.59 27.79
N THR A 103 1.83 0.88 27.20
CA THR A 103 2.60 2.10 27.46
C THR A 103 1.83 3.35 27.09
N PHE A 104 1.15 3.35 25.94
CA PHE A 104 0.28 4.43 25.53
C PHE A 104 -0.90 4.66 26.51
N GLY A 105 -1.55 3.58 26.96
CA GLY A 105 -2.62 3.66 27.96
C GLY A 105 -2.15 4.31 29.26
N ARG A 106 -0.99 3.91 29.80
CA ARG A 106 -0.41 4.54 30.99
C ARG A 106 -0.05 6.01 30.76
N PHE A 107 0.48 6.35 29.58
CA PHE A 107 0.81 7.74 29.24
C PHE A 107 -0.43 8.62 29.26
N THR A 108 -1.49 8.19 28.57
CA THR A 108 -2.73 8.97 28.50
C THR A 108 -3.45 9.05 29.83
N GLN A 109 -3.40 7.98 30.64
CA GLN A 109 -3.90 8.02 32.02
C GLN A 109 -3.21 9.11 32.85
N LYS A 110 -1.89 9.24 32.73
CA LYS A 110 -1.10 10.24 33.47
C LYS A 110 -1.33 11.67 32.98
N TYR A 111 -1.36 11.89 31.67
CA TYR A 111 -1.31 13.23 31.09
C TYR A 111 -2.64 13.80 30.60
N PHE A 112 -3.62 12.94 30.33
CA PHE A 112 -4.93 13.33 29.81
C PHE A 112 -6.09 12.82 30.68
N GLY A 113 -5.79 12.19 31.82
CA GLY A 113 -6.80 11.59 32.70
C GLY A 113 -7.42 10.31 32.16
N GLY A 114 -6.87 9.74 31.08
CA GLY A 114 -7.35 8.52 30.42
C GLY A 114 -7.47 8.70 28.90
N GLY A 115 -8.27 7.84 28.27
CA GLY A 115 -8.62 7.90 26.85
C GLY A 115 -7.77 7.03 25.94
N GLY A 116 -6.47 6.89 26.20
CA GLY A 116 -5.68 5.83 25.55
C GLY A 116 -6.03 4.50 26.19
N ARG A 117 -6.49 3.57 25.37
CA ARG A 117 -6.77 2.20 25.80
C ARG A 117 -5.57 1.34 25.46
N ASP A 118 -5.31 0.32 26.28
CA ASP A 118 -4.52 -0.83 25.87
C ASP A 118 -5.35 -1.64 24.86
N TYR A 119 -5.55 -1.04 23.69
CA TYR A 119 -6.52 -1.47 22.71
C TYR A 119 -5.89 -2.52 21.82
N HIS A 120 -6.33 -3.76 21.95
CA HIS A 120 -5.86 -4.88 21.14
C HIS A 120 -7.01 -5.88 20.87
N ILE A 121 -6.92 -6.64 19.79
CA ILE A 121 -7.85 -7.73 19.42
C ILE A 121 -7.28 -9.11 19.79
N HIS A 122 -5.97 -9.26 19.68
CA HIS A 122 -5.15 -10.45 19.79
C HIS A 122 -3.84 -10.10 20.50
N GLY A 123 -3.09 -11.11 20.96
CA GLY A 123 -1.81 -10.89 21.63
C GLY A 123 -1.94 -10.12 22.96
N ALA A 124 -0.82 -9.54 23.41
CA ALA A 124 -0.78 -8.77 24.66
C ALA A 124 -1.02 -7.27 24.42
N HIS A 125 -0.51 -6.74 23.30
CA HIS A 125 -0.54 -5.31 22.98
C HIS A 125 -0.63 -5.10 21.46
N SER A 126 -1.14 -3.94 21.05
CA SER A 126 -1.01 -3.45 19.67
C SER A 126 0.10 -2.41 19.54
N GLN A 127 0.60 -2.25 18.32
CA GLN A 127 1.47 -1.11 17.99
C GLN A 127 0.63 0.16 17.91
N VAL A 128 0.98 1.15 18.73
CA VAL A 128 0.44 2.50 18.64
C VAL A 128 1.38 3.39 17.85
N VAL A 129 0.80 4.16 16.93
CA VAL A 129 1.42 5.33 16.28
C VAL A 129 0.56 6.54 16.59
N THR A 130 1.16 7.56 17.20
CA THR A 130 0.41 8.75 17.63
C THR A 130 1.17 10.05 17.41
N SER A 131 0.42 11.11 17.11
CA SER A 131 0.98 12.45 16.90
C SER A 131 -0.13 13.49 16.98
N ARG A 132 0.21 14.70 17.44
CA ARG A 132 -0.66 15.89 17.31
C ARG A 132 -0.71 16.42 15.87
N TYR A 133 0.32 16.11 15.08
CA TYR A 133 0.51 16.67 13.75
C TYR A 133 0.39 15.57 12.70
N GLY A 134 0.15 15.99 11.46
CA GLY A 134 0.17 15.12 10.30
C GLY A 134 1.50 14.40 10.16
N PHE A 135 1.43 13.18 9.66
CA PHE A 135 2.56 12.30 9.46
C PHE A 135 2.29 11.38 8.27
N ASP A 136 3.35 10.86 7.68
CA ASP A 136 3.32 9.80 6.68
C ASP A 136 4.48 8.87 7.01
N MET A 137 4.18 7.60 7.19
CA MET A 137 5.17 6.61 7.56
C MET A 137 4.82 5.23 7.02
N VAL A 138 5.83 4.39 6.95
CA VAL A 138 5.72 3.01 6.49
C VAL A 138 6.43 2.09 7.48
N LEU A 139 5.75 1.04 7.90
CA LEU A 139 6.36 -0.15 8.47
C LEU A 139 6.49 -1.18 7.35
N TYR A 140 7.66 -1.81 7.22
CA TYR A 140 7.84 -2.86 6.23
C TYR A 140 8.69 -4.02 6.75
N GLN A 141 8.51 -5.17 6.12
CA GLN A 141 9.25 -6.38 6.44
C GLN A 141 9.49 -7.19 5.16
N THR A 142 10.72 -7.65 4.94
CA THR A 142 11.06 -8.58 3.86
C THR A 142 11.14 -10.00 4.41
N VAL A 143 10.38 -10.92 3.82
CA VAL A 143 10.30 -12.33 4.21
C VAL A 143 10.63 -13.23 3.04
N ALA A 144 11.11 -14.45 3.35
CA ALA A 144 11.38 -15.44 2.32
C ALA A 144 10.09 -15.88 1.62
N SER A 145 10.16 -16.11 0.30
CA SER A 145 9.04 -16.57 -0.49
C SER A 145 9.46 -17.60 -1.55
N GLN A 146 8.48 -18.25 -2.16
CA GLN A 146 8.68 -19.14 -3.32
C GLN A 146 8.14 -18.45 -4.57
N PRO A 147 8.97 -18.19 -5.62
CA PRO A 147 8.49 -17.62 -6.87
C PRO A 147 7.29 -18.39 -7.44
N GLY A 148 6.28 -17.67 -7.93
CA GLY A 148 5.06 -18.23 -8.50
C GLY A 148 3.95 -18.57 -7.49
N ARG A 149 4.27 -18.65 -6.20
CA ARG A 149 3.29 -18.89 -5.12
C ARG A 149 2.52 -17.62 -4.79
N ASP A 150 1.23 -17.75 -4.53
CA ASP A 150 0.42 -16.65 -4.02
C ASP A 150 0.55 -16.55 -2.51
N TYR A 151 0.64 -15.31 -2.03
CA TYR A 151 0.67 -14.97 -0.62
C TYR A 151 -0.41 -13.95 -0.30
N THR A 152 -0.98 -14.03 0.90
CA THR A 152 -1.97 -13.09 1.41
C THR A 152 -1.41 -12.35 2.61
N PHE A 153 -1.36 -11.01 2.53
CA PHE A 153 -1.01 -10.14 3.64
C PHE A 153 -2.28 -9.55 4.24
N ARG A 154 -2.48 -9.72 5.54
CA ARG A 154 -3.67 -9.23 6.25
C ARG A 154 -3.35 -8.89 7.70
N GLY A 155 -4.20 -8.10 8.34
CA GLY A 155 -4.10 -7.80 9.76
C GLY A 155 -5.26 -6.93 10.22
N SER A 156 -5.09 -6.31 11.38
CA SER A 156 -6.10 -5.48 12.03
C SER A 156 -5.56 -4.08 12.26
N ILE A 157 -6.37 -3.07 11.94
CA ILE A 157 -5.98 -1.67 12.10
C ILE A 157 -7.19 -0.80 12.43
N VAL A 158 -7.01 0.14 13.35
CA VAL A 158 -8.01 1.17 13.68
C VAL A 158 -7.31 2.50 13.88
N SER A 159 -7.98 3.59 13.53
CA SER A 159 -7.52 4.93 13.83
C SER A 159 -8.58 5.70 14.60
N PHE A 160 -8.12 6.70 15.37
CA PHE A 160 -8.94 7.66 16.07
C PHE A 160 -8.43 9.06 15.78
N TYR A 161 -9.21 9.82 15.01
CA TYR A 161 -8.99 11.24 14.82
C TYR A 161 -9.30 12.00 16.11
N LYS A 162 -8.36 12.84 16.57
CA LYS A 162 -8.51 13.63 17.81
C LYS A 162 -8.82 12.79 19.07
N GLY A 163 -8.33 11.56 19.12
CA GLY A 163 -8.47 10.67 20.26
C GLY A 163 -9.75 9.84 20.25
N THR A 164 -9.87 8.90 21.18
CA THR A 164 -10.94 7.88 21.19
C THR A 164 -12.32 8.41 21.55
N SER A 165 -12.40 9.61 22.11
CA SER A 165 -13.65 10.30 22.49
C SER A 165 -13.99 11.46 21.56
N GLY A 166 -13.16 11.71 20.53
CA GLY A 166 -13.37 12.76 19.56
C GLY A 166 -14.55 12.46 18.62
N GLU A 167 -14.96 13.47 17.86
CA GLU A 167 -15.90 13.29 16.76
C GLU A 167 -15.26 12.41 15.68
N ARG A 168 -15.99 11.37 15.25
CA ARG A 168 -15.56 10.52 14.14
C ARG A 168 -15.39 11.36 12.89
N ALA A 169 -14.21 11.32 12.28
CA ALA A 169 -13.93 12.03 11.04
C ALA A 169 -13.19 11.14 10.03
N ASP A 170 -13.96 10.57 9.10
CA ASP A 170 -13.40 9.82 7.98
C ASP A 170 -12.50 10.73 7.10
N GLY A 171 -11.48 10.15 6.47
CA GLY A 171 -10.58 10.83 5.53
C GLY A 171 -9.51 11.70 6.19
N LYS A 172 -9.32 11.61 7.51
CA LYS A 172 -8.26 12.33 8.25
C LYS A 172 -7.01 11.48 8.50
N ILE A 173 -7.20 10.18 8.65
CA ILE A 173 -6.12 9.20 8.84
C ILE A 173 -6.34 8.02 7.90
N PHE A 174 -5.40 7.82 6.98
CA PHE A 174 -5.43 6.77 5.98
C PHE A 174 -4.52 5.60 6.37
N LYS A 175 -5.02 4.42 6.03
CA LYS A 175 -4.44 3.11 6.35
C LYS A 175 -4.34 2.35 5.04
N THR A 176 -3.17 1.86 4.68
CA THR A 176 -2.98 1.14 3.42
C THR A 176 -1.96 0.03 3.63
N ILE A 177 -2.22 -1.14 3.06
CA ILE A 177 -1.24 -2.22 3.02
C ILE A 177 -0.76 -2.47 1.60
N GLY A 178 0.48 -2.94 1.46
CA GLY A 178 1.09 -3.22 0.17
C GLY A 178 1.93 -4.50 0.20
N ILE A 179 2.11 -5.10 -0.98
CA ILE A 179 3.01 -6.22 -1.21
C ILE A 179 3.89 -5.89 -2.41
N ASP A 180 5.22 -5.82 -2.23
CA ASP A 180 6.18 -5.92 -3.32
C ASP A 180 6.48 -7.39 -3.60
N PRO A 181 5.98 -7.97 -4.71
CA PRO A 181 6.17 -9.37 -5.03
C PRO A 181 7.62 -9.71 -5.43
N THR A 182 8.44 -8.70 -5.70
CA THR A 182 9.87 -8.86 -6.06
C THR A 182 10.79 -8.78 -4.85
N GLY A 183 10.25 -8.43 -3.67
CA GLY A 183 11.03 -8.22 -2.45
C GLY A 183 11.68 -6.84 -2.34
N GLY A 184 11.43 -5.93 -3.28
CA GLY A 184 11.91 -4.54 -3.18
C GLY A 184 11.46 -3.86 -1.88
N ARG A 185 12.31 -2.96 -1.36
CA ARG A 185 12.08 -2.27 -0.06
C ARG A 185 11.69 -0.81 -0.21
N ASP A 186 11.80 -0.26 -1.41
CA ASP A 186 11.37 1.10 -1.69
C ASP A 186 9.84 1.13 -1.78
N TYR A 187 9.19 1.79 -0.82
CA TYR A 187 7.73 1.95 -0.78
C TYR A 187 7.17 2.70 -2.00
N LYS A 188 8.02 3.36 -2.81
CA LYS A 188 7.62 4.01 -4.06
C LYS A 188 7.70 3.09 -5.28
N ASN A 189 8.18 1.86 -5.12
CA ASN A 189 8.35 0.93 -6.22
C ASN A 189 6.98 0.69 -6.92
N PRO A 190 6.86 0.95 -8.24
CA PRO A 190 5.61 0.70 -8.97
C PRO A 190 5.22 -0.78 -9.04
N ALA A 191 6.14 -1.70 -8.72
CA ALA A 191 5.82 -3.13 -8.62
C ALA A 191 4.96 -3.48 -7.39
N ILE A 192 4.86 -2.57 -6.41
CA ILE A 192 4.03 -2.81 -5.22
C ILE A 192 2.56 -2.88 -5.63
N VAL A 193 1.93 -3.99 -5.29
CA VAL A 193 0.48 -4.09 -5.28
C VAL A 193 0.00 -3.40 -4.01
N TRP A 194 -0.74 -2.31 -4.14
CA TRP A 194 -1.35 -1.60 -3.01
C TRP A 194 -2.80 -1.99 -2.84
N GLY A 195 -3.24 -2.12 -1.59
CA GLY A 195 -4.65 -2.28 -1.22
C GLY A 195 -5.41 -0.95 -1.23
N GLU A 196 -6.64 -0.99 -0.73
CA GLU A 196 -7.46 0.22 -0.57
C GLU A 196 -6.79 1.23 0.37
N ARG A 197 -6.84 2.51 0.00
CA ARG A 197 -6.46 3.62 0.87
C ARG A 197 -7.63 3.97 1.79
N ASP A 198 -7.73 3.26 2.91
CA ASP A 198 -8.87 3.32 3.82
C ASP A 198 -8.75 4.51 4.80
N GLY A 199 -9.71 5.44 4.71
CA GLY A 199 -9.80 6.62 5.58
C GLY A 199 -10.83 6.51 6.70
N LYS A 200 -11.47 5.36 6.93
CA LYS A 200 -12.51 5.20 7.94
C LYS A 200 -11.97 5.39 9.35
N ASP A 201 -12.64 6.21 10.13
CA ASP A 201 -12.24 6.56 11.49
C ASP A 201 -13.08 5.85 12.54
N ASN A 202 -12.49 5.58 13.71
CA ASN A 202 -13.13 4.94 14.87
C ASN A 202 -13.85 3.62 14.51
N GLU A 203 -13.20 2.81 13.68
CA GLU A 203 -13.73 1.54 13.20
C GLU A 203 -12.58 0.57 12.93
N TRP A 204 -12.65 -0.64 13.48
CA TRP A 204 -11.69 -1.69 13.17
C TRP A 204 -11.80 -2.11 11.71
N ARG A 205 -10.66 -2.12 11.03
CA ARG A 205 -10.52 -2.51 9.64
C ARG A 205 -9.63 -3.74 9.57
N TYR A 206 -9.98 -4.64 8.67
CA TYR A 206 -9.30 -5.93 8.48
C TYR A 206 -8.77 -6.03 7.04
N PRO A 207 -7.80 -5.17 6.64
CA PRO A 207 -7.31 -5.17 5.28
C PRO A 207 -6.68 -6.52 4.94
N SER A 208 -6.92 -6.98 3.70
CA SER A 208 -6.38 -8.22 3.16
C SER A 208 -6.01 -8.00 1.70
N LEU A 209 -4.80 -8.42 1.34
CA LEU A 209 -4.23 -8.20 0.02
C LEU A 209 -3.49 -9.45 -0.44
N ARG A 210 -3.69 -9.86 -1.69
CA ARG A 210 -3.03 -11.04 -2.26
C ARG A 210 -2.12 -10.64 -3.41
N ALA A 211 -0.92 -11.23 -3.46
CA ALA A 211 0.00 -11.08 -4.59
C ALA A 211 0.77 -12.38 -4.85
N LYS A 212 1.18 -12.57 -6.09
CA LYS A 212 2.02 -13.69 -6.51
C LYS A 212 3.49 -13.31 -6.36
N ALA A 213 4.26 -14.07 -5.58
CA ALA A 213 5.70 -13.88 -5.47
C ALA A 213 6.37 -13.98 -6.84
N GLN A 214 7.25 -13.03 -7.15
CA GLN A 214 8.06 -13.00 -8.36
C GLN A 214 9.53 -13.34 -8.07
N ALA A 215 9.92 -13.29 -6.79
CA ALA A 215 11.26 -13.63 -6.32
C ALA A 215 11.21 -14.59 -5.13
N ASN A 216 12.40 -14.95 -4.64
CA ASN A 216 12.58 -15.72 -3.41
C ASN A 216 12.38 -14.87 -2.13
N ALA A 217 11.93 -13.63 -2.28
CA ALA A 217 11.51 -12.77 -1.19
C ALA A 217 10.28 -11.93 -1.59
N ILE A 218 9.46 -11.60 -0.60
CA ILE A 218 8.38 -10.62 -0.66
C ILE A 218 8.64 -9.55 0.40
N THR A 219 8.33 -8.29 0.09
CA THR A 219 8.26 -7.24 1.11
C THR A 219 6.80 -6.83 1.30
N VAL A 220 6.35 -6.81 2.55
CA VAL A 220 5.04 -6.26 2.91
C VAL A 220 5.20 -4.86 3.49
N PHE A 221 4.18 -4.02 3.31
CA PHE A 221 4.16 -2.64 3.77
C PHE A 221 2.85 -2.34 4.49
N ILE A 222 2.94 -1.58 5.59
CA ILE A 222 1.82 -0.91 6.24
C ILE A 222 2.13 0.58 6.20
N ARG A 223 1.34 1.35 5.44
CA ARG A 223 1.47 2.80 5.34
C ARG A 223 0.37 3.48 6.15
N LEU A 224 0.79 4.42 6.98
CA LEU A 224 -0.08 5.23 7.81
C LEU A 224 0.12 6.70 7.46
N GLU A 225 -0.96 7.40 7.16
CA GLU A 225 -0.92 8.79 6.75
C GLU A 225 -1.97 9.60 7.49
N SER A 226 -1.57 10.61 8.26
CA SER A 226 -2.46 11.62 8.80
C SER A 226 -2.26 12.94 8.07
N VAL A 227 -3.34 13.49 7.51
CA VAL A 227 -3.29 14.68 6.65
C VAL A 227 -3.45 15.99 7.43
N GLU A 228 -3.82 15.93 8.70
CA GLU A 228 -4.18 17.13 9.47
C GLU A 228 -2.94 17.88 9.97
N LYS A 229 -2.91 19.19 9.73
CA LYS A 229 -1.70 19.99 10.00
C LYS A 229 -1.39 20.11 11.48
N ASP A 230 -2.42 20.07 12.34
CA ASP A 230 -2.38 20.15 13.79
C ASP A 230 -3.79 19.84 14.30
N VAL A 231 -3.95 18.83 15.15
CA VAL A 231 -5.27 18.50 15.67
C VAL A 231 -5.68 19.32 16.89
N GLY A 232 -4.73 19.86 17.67
CA GLY A 232 -5.02 20.63 18.88
C GLY A 232 -4.05 20.29 20.02
N GLN A 233 -3.93 21.18 21.02
CA GLN A 233 -2.96 20.98 22.11
C GLN A 233 -3.27 19.78 23.01
N THR A 234 -4.55 19.43 23.12
CA THR A 234 -5.07 18.37 24.01
C THR A 234 -5.51 17.14 23.24
N GLU A 235 -5.22 17.07 21.94
CA GLU A 235 -5.72 16.04 21.04
C GLU A 235 -4.57 15.33 20.34
N LEU A 236 -4.80 14.07 20.00
CA LEU A 236 -3.84 13.21 19.32
C LEU A 236 -4.54 12.43 18.21
N ASN A 237 -3.90 12.31 17.07
CA ASN A 237 -4.20 11.24 16.13
C ASN A 237 -3.61 9.96 16.70
N ILE A 238 -4.38 8.88 16.67
CA ILE A 238 -3.97 7.58 17.21
C ILE A 238 -4.25 6.53 16.14
N VAL A 239 -3.30 5.64 15.90
CA VAL A 239 -3.48 4.45 15.08
C VAL A 239 -3.00 3.25 15.88
N HIS A 240 -3.83 2.21 15.95
CA HIS A 240 -3.45 0.91 16.48
C HIS A 240 -3.30 -0.06 15.32
N VAL A 241 -2.16 -0.75 15.27
CA VAL A 241 -1.78 -1.73 14.23
C VAL A 241 -1.50 -3.06 14.91
N GLU A 242 -2.05 -4.14 14.39
CA GLU A 242 -2.03 -5.42 15.11
C GLU A 242 -2.19 -6.64 14.18
N ASP A 243 -1.65 -7.78 14.63
CA ASP A 243 -1.88 -9.10 14.02
C ASP A 243 -1.65 -9.15 12.50
N PHE A 244 -0.65 -8.43 12.02
CA PHE A 244 -0.30 -8.42 10.60
C PHE A 244 0.52 -9.65 10.23
N ARG A 245 -0.04 -10.49 9.35
CA ARG A 245 0.56 -11.75 8.90
C ARG A 245 0.59 -11.90 7.37
N LEU A 246 1.64 -12.54 6.87
CA LEU A 246 1.73 -13.04 5.49
C LEU A 246 1.62 -14.57 5.51
N GLU A 247 0.72 -15.13 4.71
CA GLU A 247 0.41 -16.56 4.63
C GLU A 247 0.33 -17.08 3.18
#